data_AF-A0A7Y5KFS9-F1
#
_entry.id   AF-A0A7Y5KFS9-F1
#
_cell.length_a   1.000
_cell.length_b   1.000
_cell.length_c   1.000
_cell.angle_alpha   90.00
_cell.angle_beta   90.00
_cell.angle_gamma   90.00
#
_symmetry.space_group_name_H-M   'P 1'
#
loop_
_entity.id
_entity.type
_entity.pdbx_description
1 polymer ?
#
loop_
_entity_poly.entity_id
_entity_poly.type
_entity_poly.pdbx_seq_one_letter_code
_entity_poly.pdbx_strand_id
1 'polypeptide(L)'
;MQFRLRRLLPTLMLSVGVLLLAGLAFAGDTKTSSKTYEFVRPPAAPDELENAVLDIFDTKCAFAGCHTGANAPQGLDLTEEAFKANLVKVKSAGAPQFLRVKPGDAANSYLIKKVKGVGIKGDRMPRGSSPLSS
;
A
#
# COMPACT_ATOMS: atom_id res chain seq x y z
N MET A 1 -0.70 -11.44 -62.74
CA MET A 1 -1.40 -10.16 -63.06
C MET A 1 -1.48 -9.36 -61.76
N GLN A 2 -0.49 -8.60 -61.32
CA GLN A 2 0.01 -7.31 -61.86
C GLN A 2 -1.14 -6.38 -62.26
N PHE A 3 -1.53 -5.46 -61.38
CA PHE A 3 -1.79 -4.05 -61.74
C PHE A 3 -1.58 -3.18 -60.50
N ARG A 4 -0.31 -2.80 -60.29
CA ARG A 4 -0.01 -1.53 -59.63
C ARG A 4 -0.34 -0.42 -60.62
N LEU A 5 -1.07 0.61 -60.20
CA LEU A 5 -1.05 1.89 -60.89
C LEU A 5 -0.93 3.05 -59.89
N ARG A 6 0.25 3.67 -59.94
CA ARG A 6 0.61 4.98 -59.41
C ARG A 6 -0.28 6.08 -60.04
N ARG A 7 -0.45 7.21 -59.34
CA ARG A 7 -0.06 8.58 -59.77
C ARG A 7 -0.66 9.60 -58.78
N LEU A 8 0.17 10.24 -57.95
CA LEU A 8 0.87 11.53 -58.16
C LEU A 8 -0.02 12.75 -57.87
N LEU A 9 0.31 13.44 -56.77
CA LEU A 9 -0.15 14.80 -56.41
C LEU A 9 0.24 15.84 -57.48
N PRO A 10 -0.47 16.98 -57.53
CA PRO A 10 0.22 18.23 -57.19
C PRO A 10 -0.59 19.19 -56.30
N THR A 11 0.18 20.05 -55.65
CA THR A 11 -0.11 21.17 -54.73
C THR A 11 -0.94 22.32 -55.35
N LEU A 12 -1.79 22.98 -54.54
CA LEU A 12 -2.01 24.44 -54.69
C LEU A 12 -2.44 25.08 -53.36
N MET A 13 -1.67 26.08 -52.95
CA MET A 13 -1.80 26.97 -51.80
C MET A 13 -2.68 28.19 -52.14
N LEU A 14 -3.49 28.69 -51.19
CA LEU A 14 -3.90 30.11 -51.03
C LEU A 14 -4.67 30.22 -49.68
N SER A 15 -4.03 30.48 -48.54
CA SER A 15 -3.66 31.77 -47.95
C SER A 15 -4.79 32.62 -47.38
N VAL A 16 -4.56 33.08 -46.14
CA VAL A 16 -4.97 34.35 -45.49
C VAL A 16 -5.90 34.19 -44.30
N GLY A 17 -5.35 34.50 -43.11
CA GLY A 17 -6.09 34.67 -41.87
C GLY A 17 -5.17 34.83 -40.65
N VAL A 18 -4.18 35.73 -40.74
CA VAL A 18 -3.41 36.19 -39.56
C VAL A 18 -4.36 36.98 -38.67
N LEU A 19 -4.62 36.51 -37.44
CA LEU A 19 -5.02 37.38 -36.33
C LEU A 19 -4.12 37.08 -35.13
N LEU A 20 -3.15 37.98 -34.94
CA LEU A 20 -2.30 38.09 -33.76
C LEU A 20 -3.17 38.39 -32.53
N LEU A 21 -3.05 37.57 -31.49
CA LEU A 21 -3.22 38.01 -30.11
C LEU A 21 -2.11 37.39 -29.27
N ALA A 22 -1.43 38.30 -28.58
CA ALA A 22 -0.27 38.07 -27.74
C ALA A 22 -0.58 37.18 -26.54
N GLY A 23 0.44 36.47 -26.05
CA GLY A 23 0.37 35.80 -24.76
C GLY A 23 1.38 34.67 -24.62
N LEU A 24 2.65 35.03 -24.37
CA LEU A 24 3.61 34.08 -23.82
C LEU A 24 3.13 33.64 -22.43
N ALA A 25 2.71 32.39 -22.30
CA ALA A 25 2.70 31.67 -21.04
C ALA A 25 2.92 30.18 -21.34
N PHE A 26 4.18 29.77 -21.44
CA PHE A 26 4.55 28.38 -21.22
C PHE A 26 4.34 28.08 -19.73
N ALA A 27 3.11 27.72 -19.35
CA ALA A 27 2.88 27.01 -18.10
C ALA A 27 3.32 25.56 -18.33
N GLY A 28 4.61 25.32 -18.09
CA GLY A 28 5.12 23.98 -17.93
C GLY A 28 4.56 23.39 -16.66
N ASP A 29 3.52 22.57 -16.76
CA ASP A 29 3.16 21.63 -15.70
C ASP A 29 4.20 20.49 -15.73
N THR A 30 5.40 20.78 -15.22
CA THR A 30 6.23 19.70 -14.69
C THR A 30 5.51 19.21 -13.45
N LYS A 31 4.63 18.21 -13.61
CA LYS A 31 4.36 17.25 -12.54
C LYS A 31 5.65 16.50 -12.30
N THR A 32 6.56 17.18 -11.59
CA THR A 32 7.66 16.56 -10.88
C THR A 32 6.99 15.64 -9.88
N SER A 33 6.82 14.38 -10.29
CA SER A 33 6.58 13.26 -9.40
C SER A 33 7.85 13.11 -8.58
N SER A 34 8.02 14.03 -7.63
CA SER A 34 8.96 13.86 -6.56
C SER A 34 8.41 12.71 -5.75
N LYS A 35 9.09 11.56 -5.79
CA LYS A 35 9.07 10.68 -4.63
C LYS A 35 9.73 11.45 -3.50
N THR A 36 8.99 12.37 -2.89
CA THR A 36 9.19 12.69 -1.49
C THR A 36 8.93 11.39 -0.76
N TYR A 37 9.97 10.83 -0.18
CA TYR A 37 9.81 10.03 1.03
C TYR A 37 9.12 11.00 1.99
N GLU A 38 7.79 10.97 1.98
CA GLU A 38 6.95 11.73 2.87
C GLU A 38 7.41 11.31 4.25
N PHE A 39 8.02 12.24 4.97
CA PHE A 39 8.30 12.06 6.39
C PHE A 39 6.94 11.71 6.99
N VAL A 40 6.70 10.41 7.25
CA VAL A 40 5.43 9.91 7.74
C VAL A 40 5.19 10.64 9.04
N ARG A 41 4.35 11.68 9.00
CA ARG A 41 4.00 12.42 10.20
C ARG A 41 3.36 11.37 11.11
N PRO A 42 3.79 11.28 12.38
CA PRO A 42 3.05 10.49 13.34
C PRO A 42 1.57 10.89 13.24
N PRO A 43 0.64 9.94 13.19
CA PRO A 43 -0.77 10.25 13.06
C PRO A 43 -1.15 11.28 14.12
N ALA A 44 -1.73 12.39 13.67
CA ALA A 44 -1.98 13.56 14.51
C ALA A 44 -3.13 13.29 15.50
N ALA A 45 -3.94 12.27 15.23
CA ALA A 45 -5.06 11.86 16.05
C ALA A 45 -5.19 10.31 16.12
N PRO A 46 -5.84 9.76 17.16
CA PRO A 46 -5.97 8.30 17.33
C PRO A 46 -6.68 7.58 16.17
N ASP A 47 -7.67 8.22 15.57
CA ASP A 47 -8.39 7.73 14.39
C ASP A 47 -7.48 7.62 13.16
N GLU A 48 -6.58 8.59 12.95
CA GLU A 48 -5.57 8.52 11.87
C GLU A 48 -4.62 7.33 12.03
N LEU A 49 -4.21 7.02 13.28
CA LEU A 49 -3.37 5.85 13.55
C LEU A 49 -4.13 4.55 13.28
N GLU A 50 -5.38 4.48 13.71
CA GLU A 50 -6.21 3.30 13.54
C GLU A 50 -6.45 3.01 12.05
N ASN A 51 -6.79 4.03 11.28
CA ASN A 51 -6.96 3.92 9.83
C ASN A 51 -5.67 3.46 9.14
N ALA A 52 -4.52 3.99 9.54
CA ALA A 52 -3.23 3.56 8.99
C ALA A 52 -2.92 2.08 9.32
N VAL A 53 -3.29 1.61 10.51
CA VAL A 53 -3.14 0.20 10.89
C VAL A 53 -4.08 -0.69 10.07
N LEU A 54 -5.33 -0.26 9.87
CA LEU A 54 -6.31 -0.98 9.07
C LEU A 54 -5.88 -1.13 7.61
N ASP A 55 -5.41 -0.05 6.98
CA ASP A 55 -4.91 -0.11 5.60
C ASP A 55 -3.80 -1.16 5.42
N ILE A 56 -2.88 -1.24 6.39
CA ILE A 56 -1.84 -2.28 6.40
C ILE A 56 -2.45 -3.67 6.56
N PHE A 57 -3.40 -3.85 7.49
CA PHE A 57 -4.01 -5.14 7.73
C PHE A 57 -4.84 -5.59 6.53
N ASP A 58 -5.71 -4.79 5.97
CA ASP A 58 -6.54 -5.14 4.82
C ASP A 58 -5.68 -5.52 3.62
N THR A 59 -4.59 -4.80 3.39
CA THR A 59 -3.70 -5.04 2.26
C THR A 59 -2.81 -6.27 2.42
N LYS A 60 -2.38 -6.60 3.66
CA LYS A 60 -1.29 -7.58 3.89
C LYS A 60 -1.67 -8.78 4.75
N CYS A 61 -2.79 -8.73 5.46
CA CYS A 61 -3.10 -9.68 6.52
C CYS A 61 -4.57 -10.15 6.50
N ALA A 62 -5.52 -9.23 6.47
CA ALA A 62 -6.95 -9.43 6.71
C ALA A 62 -7.75 -9.70 5.44
N PHE A 63 -7.24 -10.57 4.57
CA PHE A 63 -7.94 -11.00 3.35
C PHE A 63 -8.33 -12.48 3.40
N ALA A 64 -9.18 -12.88 2.47
CA ALA A 64 -9.75 -14.23 2.40
C ALA A 64 -8.66 -15.32 2.51
N GLY A 65 -8.83 -16.21 3.49
CA GLY A 65 -7.90 -17.30 3.77
C GLY A 65 -6.68 -16.95 4.62
N CYS A 66 -6.49 -15.67 5.01
CA CYS A 66 -5.37 -15.24 5.84
C CYS A 66 -5.76 -14.86 7.28
N HIS A 67 -6.37 -13.71 7.54
CA HIS A 67 -6.73 -13.29 8.92
C HIS A 67 -8.05 -12.52 8.94
N THR A 68 -9.11 -13.13 8.40
CA THR A 68 -10.46 -12.57 8.36
C THR A 68 -11.49 -13.60 8.81
N GLY A 69 -12.45 -13.15 9.63
CA GLY A 69 -13.62 -13.91 10.04
C GLY A 69 -13.34 -15.08 10.98
N ALA A 70 -14.39 -15.85 11.28
CA ALA A 70 -14.37 -16.92 12.28
C ALA A 70 -13.36 -18.06 11.99
N ASN A 71 -13.03 -18.28 10.72
CA ASN A 71 -12.11 -19.32 10.29
C ASN A 71 -10.66 -18.83 10.20
N ALA A 72 -10.37 -17.62 10.68
CA ALA A 72 -9.02 -17.10 10.68
C ALA A 72 -8.06 -18.06 11.44
N PRO A 73 -6.88 -18.38 10.87
CA PRO A 73 -5.86 -19.18 11.52
C PRO A 73 -5.56 -18.66 12.92
N GLN A 74 -5.49 -19.59 13.87
CA GLN A 74 -5.22 -19.28 15.28
C GLN A 74 -6.27 -18.37 15.94
N GLY A 75 -7.48 -18.27 15.38
CA GLY A 75 -8.55 -17.40 15.87
C GLY A 75 -8.09 -15.94 15.93
N LEU A 76 -7.33 -15.48 14.94
CA LEU A 76 -6.85 -14.11 14.86
C LEU A 76 -7.52 -13.41 13.67
N ASP A 77 -8.63 -12.75 13.98
CA ASP A 77 -9.34 -11.88 13.04
C ASP A 77 -8.78 -10.45 13.14
N LEU A 78 -8.36 -9.91 12.00
CA LEU A 78 -7.72 -8.60 11.87
C LEU A 78 -8.59 -7.59 11.11
N THR A 79 -9.88 -7.87 10.91
CA THR A 79 -10.83 -6.89 10.36
C THR A 79 -11.01 -5.70 11.30
N GLU A 80 -11.56 -4.61 10.75
CA GLU A 80 -11.86 -3.36 11.46
C GLU A 80 -12.58 -3.57 12.80
N GLU A 81 -13.56 -4.46 12.82
CA GLU A 81 -14.41 -4.70 13.98
C GLU A 81 -13.71 -5.50 15.07
N ALA A 82 -12.66 -6.26 14.72
CA ALA A 82 -12.10 -7.31 15.57
C ALA A 82 -10.65 -7.07 16.01
N PHE A 83 -9.84 -6.35 15.21
CA PHE A 83 -8.38 -6.34 15.37
C PHE A 83 -7.93 -5.87 16.76
N LYS A 84 -8.53 -4.80 17.31
CA LYS A 84 -8.13 -4.25 18.62
C LYS A 84 -8.35 -5.25 19.75
N ALA A 85 -9.56 -5.81 19.80
CA ALA A 85 -9.95 -6.79 20.80
C ALA A 85 -9.11 -8.07 20.70
N ASN A 86 -8.68 -8.43 19.49
CA ASN A 86 -7.87 -9.63 19.25
C ASN A 86 -6.37 -9.41 19.45
N LEU A 87 -5.85 -8.19 19.39
CA LEU A 87 -4.41 -7.93 19.44
C LEU A 87 -3.93 -7.41 20.80
N VAL A 88 -4.60 -6.40 21.34
CA VAL A 88 -4.05 -5.60 22.44
C VAL A 88 -4.22 -6.34 23.75
N LYS A 89 -3.10 -6.62 24.43
CA LYS A 89 -3.08 -7.38 25.70
C LYS A 89 -3.65 -8.80 25.62
N VAL A 90 -3.75 -9.37 24.42
CA VAL A 90 -4.19 -10.77 24.21
C VAL A 90 -2.97 -11.68 24.10
N LYS A 91 -2.99 -12.84 24.76
CA LYS A 91 -1.93 -13.85 24.65
C LYS A 91 -1.87 -14.43 23.23
N SER A 92 -0.66 -14.66 22.72
CA SER A 92 -0.49 -15.36 21.45
C SER A 92 -0.81 -16.85 21.59
N ALA A 93 -1.62 -17.40 20.68
CA ALA A 93 -1.93 -18.84 20.64
C ALA A 93 -0.66 -19.69 20.41
N GLY A 94 0.20 -19.27 19.48
CA GLY A 94 1.44 -19.98 19.18
C GLY A 94 2.53 -19.82 20.23
N ALA A 95 2.53 -18.72 21.00
CA ALA A 95 3.54 -18.44 22.01
C ALA A 95 2.91 -17.73 23.22
N PRO A 96 2.24 -18.48 24.12
CA PRO A 96 1.45 -17.91 25.22
C PRO A 96 2.24 -17.07 26.23
N GLN A 97 3.57 -17.14 26.22
CA GLN A 97 4.46 -16.28 27.01
C GLN A 97 4.53 -14.83 26.48
N PHE A 98 4.04 -14.56 25.27
CA PHE A 98 4.00 -13.22 24.68
C PHE A 98 2.57 -12.74 24.46
N LEU A 99 2.37 -11.42 24.56
CA LEU A 99 1.17 -10.75 24.08
C LEU A 99 1.28 -10.53 22.57
N ARG A 100 0.17 -10.64 21.83
CA ARG A 100 0.08 -10.33 20.39
C ARG A 100 0.57 -8.90 20.16
N VAL A 101 -0.02 -7.94 20.87
CA VAL A 101 0.51 -6.57 21.05
C VAL A 101 0.65 -6.28 22.55
N LYS A 102 1.88 -5.98 22.98
CA LYS A 102 2.20 -5.46 24.31
C LYS A 102 2.29 -3.93 24.22
N PRO A 103 1.34 -3.16 24.80
CA PRO A 103 1.37 -1.71 24.75
C PRO A 103 2.70 -1.15 25.28
N GLY A 104 3.28 -0.20 24.56
CA GLY A 104 4.54 0.45 24.92
C GLY A 104 5.80 -0.40 24.71
N ASP A 105 5.69 -1.64 24.20
CA ASP A 105 6.84 -2.53 24.05
C ASP A 105 6.70 -3.38 22.76
N ALA A 106 7.07 -2.75 21.64
CA ALA A 106 7.05 -3.39 20.33
C ALA A 106 8.03 -4.58 20.23
N ALA A 107 9.19 -4.50 20.89
CA ALA A 107 10.22 -5.54 20.86
C ALA A 107 9.73 -6.87 21.48
N ASN A 108 8.89 -6.78 22.50
CA ASN A 108 8.26 -7.95 23.15
C ASN A 108 6.84 -8.26 22.66
N SER A 109 6.35 -7.55 21.63
CA SER A 109 5.08 -7.86 20.97
C SER A 109 5.26 -9.02 19.97
N TYR A 110 4.42 -10.04 20.08
CA TYR A 110 4.52 -11.23 19.22
C TYR A 110 4.23 -10.91 17.76
N LEU A 111 3.39 -9.91 17.46
CA LEU A 111 3.13 -9.46 16.09
C LEU A 111 4.42 -9.02 15.40
N ILE A 112 5.27 -8.24 16.08
CA ILE A 112 6.57 -7.80 15.56
C ILE A 112 7.51 -8.99 15.34
N LYS A 113 7.53 -9.95 16.26
CA LYS A 113 8.31 -11.19 16.09
C LYS A 113 7.84 -11.96 14.85
N LYS A 114 6.53 -12.09 14.64
CA LYS A 114 5.94 -12.78 13.47
C LYS A 114 6.28 -12.14 12.14
N VAL A 115 6.37 -10.80 12.08
CA VAL A 115 6.75 -10.09 10.84
C VAL A 115 8.26 -10.06 10.59
N LYS A 116 9.07 -10.06 11.65
CA LYS A 116 10.54 -10.18 11.54
C LYS A 116 11.01 -11.61 11.31
N GLY A 117 10.23 -12.61 11.72
CA GLY A 117 10.59 -14.02 11.58
C GLY A 117 11.56 -14.54 12.65
N VAL A 118 11.73 -13.84 13.77
CA VAL A 118 12.70 -14.19 14.82
C VAL A 118 11.97 -14.54 16.12
N GLY A 119 12.27 -15.71 16.70
CA GLY A 119 11.65 -16.16 17.95
C GLY A 119 10.15 -16.50 17.80
N ILE A 120 9.79 -17.14 16.68
CA ILE A 120 8.40 -17.44 16.31
C ILE A 120 8.14 -18.94 16.27
N LYS A 121 6.87 -19.32 16.38
CA LYS A 121 6.38 -20.65 15.96
C LYS A 121 5.69 -20.59 14.60
N GLY A 122 5.90 -21.65 13.81
CA GLY A 122 5.42 -21.75 12.43
C GLY A 122 6.10 -20.75 11.49
N ASP A 123 5.47 -20.48 10.35
CA ASP A 123 6.07 -19.62 9.32
C ASP A 123 6.02 -18.13 9.71
N ARG A 124 6.97 -17.36 9.23
CA ARG A 124 6.93 -15.89 9.27
C ARG A 124 5.77 -15.37 8.41
N MET A 125 5.07 -14.36 8.93
CA MET A 125 4.02 -13.65 8.20
C MET A 125 4.50 -12.27 7.72
N PRO A 126 3.94 -11.70 6.65
CA PRO A 126 3.07 -12.34 5.67
C PRO A 126 3.85 -13.35 4.82
N ARG A 127 3.29 -14.54 4.54
CA ARG A 127 3.97 -15.55 3.70
C ARG A 127 4.35 -14.96 2.33
N GLY A 128 5.49 -15.40 1.77
CA GLY A 128 5.98 -14.92 0.46
C GLY A 128 6.56 -13.50 0.42
N SER A 129 6.51 -12.74 1.52
CA SER A 129 7.13 -11.41 1.63
C SER A 129 8.51 -11.45 2.31
N SER A 130 9.33 -10.44 2.07
CA SER A 130 10.56 -10.24 2.85
C SER A 130 10.24 -9.95 4.33
N PRO A 131 11.11 -10.32 5.28
CA PRO A 131 10.97 -9.93 6.67
C PRO A 131 10.96 -8.40 6.85
N LEU A 132 10.29 -7.93 7.91
CA LEU A 132 10.40 -6.53 8.32
C LEU A 132 11.86 -6.22 8.69
N SER A 133 12.44 -5.18 8.07
CA SER A 133 13.78 -4.70 8.40
C SER A 133 13.84 -4.18 9.84
N SER A 134 15.04 -4.09 10.39
CA SER A 134 15.25 -3.51 11.73
C SER A 134 15.53 -2.03 11.66
#